data_AF-A0A2S8F1L6-F1
#
_entry.id   AF-A0A2S8F1L6-F1
#
_cell.length_a   1.000
_cell.length_b   1.000
_cell.length_c   1.000
_cell.angle_alpha   90.00
_cell.angle_beta   90.00
_cell.angle_gamma   90.00
#
_symmetry.space_group_name_H-M   'P 1'
#
loop_
_entity.id
_entity.type
_entity.pdbx_description
1 polymer ?
#
loop_
_entity_poly.entity_id
_entity_poly.type
_entity_poly.pdbx_seq_one_letter_code
_entity_poly.pdbx_strand_id
1 'polypeptide(L)'
;MDDRWNVAPDPLQYLREASEKYSANLICPYDETLKRHVRFVERMSQQQRNVFEQTCRKIVSPGEMSVIGDWCESVSHGTETERHVADSIRQLLWFLMELAEDGMPPFDEILRGVEIPFLYQKDAWNWDLPKDLRYIIGPALYFGERFPNESKMLHFFERSSRSEQEWLTSIATRIGENHDWPRISQWLSDSKSLHTLDVWRLGNLMDLCDMDCFD
;
A
#
# COMPACT_ATOMS: atom_id res chain seq x y z
N MET A 1 -8.14 -14.87 -16.57
CA MET A 1 -6.77 -14.32 -16.57
C MET A 1 -6.89 -12.90 -17.05
N ASP A 2 -6.25 -11.97 -16.35
CA ASP A 2 -6.35 -10.56 -16.64
C ASP A 2 -5.33 -10.17 -17.72
N ASP A 3 -5.81 -9.73 -18.88
CA ASP A 3 -4.94 -9.44 -20.04
C ASP A 3 -4.09 -8.18 -19.84
N ARG A 4 -4.29 -7.43 -18.74
CA ARG A 4 -3.53 -6.21 -18.42
C ARG A 4 -2.03 -6.47 -18.31
N TRP A 5 -1.61 -7.64 -17.83
CA TRP A 5 -0.18 -7.98 -17.69
C TRP A 5 0.56 -8.18 -19.03
N ASN A 6 -0.14 -8.21 -20.18
CA ASN A 6 0.51 -8.29 -21.48
C ASN A 6 1.37 -7.05 -21.83
N VAL A 7 1.20 -5.95 -21.08
CA VAL A 7 2.02 -4.73 -21.23
C VAL A 7 3.36 -4.82 -20.49
N ALA A 8 3.50 -5.74 -19.53
CA ALA A 8 4.78 -5.96 -18.85
C ALA A 8 5.73 -6.76 -19.77
N PRO A 9 7.02 -6.41 -19.81
CA PRO A 9 7.99 -7.13 -20.63
C PRO A 9 8.21 -8.54 -20.06
N ASP A 10 8.60 -9.49 -20.93
CA ASP A 10 8.82 -10.90 -20.57
C ASP A 10 9.63 -11.13 -19.29
N PRO A 11 10.72 -10.37 -19.01
CA PRO A 11 11.49 -10.54 -17.78
C PRO A 11 10.67 -10.32 -16.51
N LEU A 12 9.60 -9.52 -16.56
CA LEU A 12 8.76 -9.15 -15.41
C LEU A 12 7.50 -10.02 -15.26
N GLN A 13 7.20 -10.88 -16.24
CA GLN A 13 5.97 -11.70 -16.23
C GLN A 13 5.85 -12.65 -15.04
N TYR A 14 6.97 -13.01 -14.39
CA TYR A 14 6.94 -13.86 -13.19
C TYR A 14 6.27 -13.18 -11.98
N LEU A 15 6.23 -11.84 -11.94
CA LEU A 15 5.60 -11.09 -10.86
C LEU A 15 4.07 -11.19 -10.91
N ARG A 16 3.52 -11.60 -12.06
CA ARG A 16 2.08 -11.70 -12.30
C ARG A 16 1.38 -12.59 -11.30
N GLU A 17 1.90 -13.80 -11.03
CA GLU A 17 1.22 -14.73 -10.12
C GLU A 17 1.16 -14.16 -8.69
N ALA A 18 2.27 -13.62 -8.20
CA ALA A 18 2.33 -13.02 -6.87
C ALA A 18 1.44 -11.76 -6.77
N SER A 19 1.39 -10.98 -7.84
CA SER A 19 0.59 -9.75 -7.90
C SER A 19 -0.90 -10.04 -8.10
N GLU A 20 -1.35 -10.59 -9.23
CA GLU A 20 -2.80 -10.76 -9.53
C GLU A 20 -3.52 -11.66 -8.51
N LYS A 21 -2.89 -12.75 -8.09
CA LYS A 21 -3.57 -13.81 -7.34
C LYS A 21 -3.60 -13.52 -5.84
N TYR A 22 -2.63 -12.75 -5.34
CA TYR A 22 -2.38 -12.65 -3.91
C TYR A 22 -2.26 -11.21 -3.37
N SER A 23 -2.06 -10.18 -4.20
CA SER A 23 -2.09 -8.78 -3.73
C SER A 23 -3.51 -8.23 -3.52
N ALA A 24 -4.49 -8.68 -4.32
CA ALA A 24 -5.90 -8.29 -4.17
C ALA A 24 -6.55 -8.81 -2.87
N ASN A 25 -5.88 -9.71 -2.14
CA ASN A 25 -6.35 -10.34 -0.91
C ASN A 25 -5.55 -9.88 0.32
N LEU A 26 -4.94 -8.70 0.31
CA LEU A 26 -4.23 -8.19 1.49
C LEU A 26 -5.16 -7.61 2.57
N ILE A 27 -6.45 -7.43 2.27
CA ILE A 27 -7.49 -6.97 3.20
C ILE A 27 -7.60 -7.93 4.39
N CYS A 28 -7.33 -7.49 5.61
CA CYS A 28 -7.41 -8.24 6.85
C CYS A 28 -8.87 -8.30 7.31
N PRO A 29 -9.60 -9.41 7.10
CA PRO A 29 -11.00 -9.47 7.48
C PRO A 29 -11.14 -9.35 9.00
N TYR A 30 -12.19 -8.65 9.44
CA TYR A 30 -12.60 -8.68 10.84
C TYR A 30 -13.10 -10.08 11.19
N ASP A 31 -12.49 -10.71 12.19
CA ASP A 31 -12.93 -11.99 12.73
C ASP A 31 -13.85 -11.74 13.92
N GLU A 32 -15.14 -12.03 13.74
CA GLU A 32 -16.18 -11.84 14.75
C GLU A 32 -15.99 -12.69 16.01
N THR A 33 -15.24 -13.79 15.93
CA THR A 33 -14.94 -14.66 17.07
C THR A 33 -13.77 -14.11 17.87
N LEU A 34 -12.73 -13.64 17.18
CA LEU A 34 -11.53 -13.07 17.80
C LEU A 34 -11.69 -11.58 18.16
N LYS A 35 -12.75 -10.93 17.68
CA LYS A 35 -13.05 -9.50 17.85
C LYS A 35 -11.87 -8.61 17.45
N ARG A 36 -11.21 -8.97 16.34
CA ARG A 36 -10.11 -8.21 15.74
C ARG A 36 -9.98 -8.53 14.25
N HIS A 37 -9.32 -7.67 13.50
CA HIS A 37 -8.84 -8.02 12.17
C HIS A 37 -7.70 -9.03 12.25
N VAL A 38 -7.73 -10.03 11.38
CA VAL A 38 -6.70 -11.08 11.29
C VAL A 38 -5.74 -10.72 10.17
N ARG A 39 -4.46 -10.53 10.50
CA ARG A 39 -3.45 -10.10 9.53
C ARG A 39 -3.31 -11.13 8.41
N PHE A 40 -3.07 -10.67 7.18
CA PHE A 40 -2.86 -11.57 6.04
C PHE A 40 -1.81 -12.66 6.33
N VAL A 41 -0.72 -12.31 7.02
CA VAL A 41 0.36 -13.24 7.40
C VAL A 41 -0.11 -14.41 8.26
N GLU A 42 -1.14 -14.21 9.08
CA GLU A 42 -1.71 -15.23 9.96
C GLU A 42 -2.55 -16.24 9.18
N ARG A 43 -3.16 -15.81 8.08
CA ARG A 43 -4.01 -16.64 7.20
C ARG A 43 -3.31 -17.13 5.93
N MET A 44 -2.07 -16.71 5.70
CA MET A 44 -1.33 -17.03 4.48
C MET A 44 -1.03 -18.55 4.40
N SER A 45 -1.58 -19.19 3.38
CA SER A 45 -1.37 -20.61 3.09
C SER A 45 0.09 -20.93 2.71
N GLN A 46 0.50 -22.20 2.83
CA GLN A 46 1.84 -22.63 2.42
C GLN A 46 2.09 -22.39 0.92
N GLN A 47 1.07 -22.53 0.07
CA GLN A 47 1.19 -22.25 -1.35
C GLN A 47 1.51 -20.77 -1.61
N GLN A 48 0.80 -19.86 -0.94
CA GLN A 48 1.07 -18.42 -1.03
C GLN A 48 2.48 -18.09 -0.56
N ARG A 49 2.90 -18.65 0.58
CA ARG A 49 4.26 -18.49 1.11
C ARG A 49 5.31 -18.89 0.07
N ASN A 50 5.14 -20.05 -0.56
CA ASN A 50 6.09 -20.54 -1.57
C ASN A 50 6.16 -19.61 -2.80
N VAL A 51 5.02 -19.07 -3.26
CA VAL A 51 4.99 -18.12 -4.39
C VAL A 51 5.72 -16.84 -4.04
N PHE A 52 5.44 -16.25 -2.88
CA PHE A 52 6.11 -15.04 -2.44
C PHE A 52 7.61 -15.27 -2.20
N GLU A 53 8.00 -16.41 -1.62
CA GLU A 53 9.41 -16.76 -1.42
C GLU A 53 10.16 -16.84 -2.76
N GLN A 54 9.62 -17.58 -3.73
CA GLN A 54 10.22 -17.70 -5.07
C GLN A 54 10.33 -16.33 -5.75
N THR A 55 9.30 -15.49 -5.57
CA THR A 55 9.27 -14.13 -6.10
C THR A 55 10.37 -13.28 -5.47
N CYS A 56 10.52 -13.28 -4.14
CA CYS A 56 11.61 -12.57 -3.45
C CYS A 56 12.99 -13.02 -3.93
N ARG A 57 13.22 -14.33 -4.03
CA ARG A 57 14.53 -14.87 -4.49
C ARG A 57 14.86 -14.39 -5.91
N LYS A 58 13.86 -14.27 -6.78
CA LYS A 58 14.07 -13.76 -8.13
C LYS A 58 14.31 -12.24 -8.13
N ILE A 59 13.51 -11.47 -7.40
CA ILE A 59 13.66 -10.02 -7.21
C ILE A 59 15.09 -9.63 -6.79
N VAL A 60 15.68 -10.35 -5.83
CA VAL A 60 17.03 -10.06 -5.33
C VAL A 60 18.16 -10.59 -6.22
N SER A 61 17.83 -11.26 -7.33
CA SER A 61 18.84 -11.73 -8.26
C SER A 61 19.53 -10.55 -8.96
N PRO A 62 20.83 -10.67 -9.31
CA PRO A 62 21.58 -9.57 -9.91
C PRO A 62 20.88 -8.99 -11.14
N GLY A 63 20.66 -7.67 -11.13
CA GLY A 63 20.06 -6.92 -12.24
C GLY A 63 18.53 -6.85 -12.22
N GLU A 64 17.82 -7.73 -11.51
CA GLU A 64 16.34 -7.77 -11.52
C GLU A 64 15.73 -6.48 -10.94
N MET A 65 16.27 -5.96 -9.83
CA MET A 65 15.84 -4.68 -9.28
C MET A 65 16.01 -3.51 -10.24
N SER A 66 17.07 -3.51 -11.06
CA SER A 66 17.26 -2.47 -12.09
C SER A 66 16.18 -2.58 -13.16
N VAL A 67 15.95 -3.79 -13.68
CA VAL A 67 14.93 -4.02 -14.73
C VAL A 67 13.53 -3.61 -14.23
N ILE A 68 13.20 -3.95 -12.99
CA ILE A 68 11.92 -3.55 -12.38
C ILE A 68 11.85 -2.02 -12.24
N GLY A 69 12.90 -1.39 -11.72
CA GLY A 69 12.95 0.05 -11.52
C GLY A 69 12.84 0.84 -12.84
N ASP A 70 13.69 0.48 -13.81
CA ASP A 70 13.75 1.13 -15.13
C ASP A 70 12.39 1.02 -15.86
N TRP A 71 11.74 -0.15 -15.79
CA TRP A 71 10.43 -0.31 -16.40
C TRP A 71 9.36 0.51 -15.68
N CYS A 72 9.27 0.42 -14.35
CA CYS A 72 8.32 1.17 -13.55
C CYS A 72 8.45 2.69 -13.74
N GLU A 73 9.67 3.21 -13.91
CA GLU A 73 9.94 4.62 -14.24
C GLU A 73 9.52 4.96 -15.66
N SER A 74 9.87 4.12 -16.65
CA SER A 74 9.55 4.36 -18.06
C SER A 74 8.04 4.48 -18.32
N VAL A 75 7.23 3.72 -17.58
CA VAL A 75 5.77 3.70 -17.75
C VAL A 75 5.02 4.75 -16.94
N SER A 76 5.70 5.55 -16.11
CA SER A 76 5.08 6.70 -15.41
C SER A 76 4.41 7.68 -16.39
N HIS A 77 4.88 7.73 -17.64
CA HIS A 77 4.30 8.53 -18.72
C HIS A 77 3.60 7.69 -19.80
N GLY A 78 3.37 6.39 -19.54
CA GLY A 78 2.75 5.44 -20.46
C GLY A 78 1.22 5.51 -20.49
N THR A 79 0.60 4.43 -20.92
CA THR A 79 -0.85 4.20 -20.88
C THR A 79 -1.35 3.95 -19.45
N GLU A 80 -2.65 4.06 -19.24
CA GLU A 80 -3.28 3.73 -17.96
C GLU A 80 -3.04 2.26 -17.55
N THR A 81 -3.08 1.35 -18.52
CA THR A 81 -2.82 -0.08 -18.27
C THR A 81 -1.38 -0.33 -17.83
N GLU A 82 -0.40 0.32 -18.47
CA GLU A 82 1.01 0.19 -18.07
C GLU A 82 1.26 0.75 -16.67
N ARG A 83 0.68 1.92 -16.35
CA ARG A 83 0.76 2.49 -14.99
C ARG A 83 0.15 1.54 -13.96
N HIS A 84 -1.02 0.97 -14.25
CA HIS A 84 -1.69 0.04 -13.34
C HIS A 84 -0.85 -1.21 -13.04
N VAL A 85 -0.19 -1.78 -14.05
CA VAL A 85 0.68 -2.95 -13.84
C VAL A 85 1.95 -2.57 -13.07
N ALA A 86 2.55 -1.41 -13.34
CA ALA A 86 3.67 -0.92 -12.54
C ALA A 86 3.30 -0.69 -11.07
N ASP A 87 2.10 -0.19 -10.79
CA ASP A 87 1.63 -0.06 -9.42
C ASP A 87 1.43 -1.40 -8.75
N SER A 88 0.90 -2.37 -9.48
CA SER A 88 0.70 -3.73 -8.99
C SER A 88 2.05 -4.39 -8.63
N ILE A 89 3.12 -4.05 -9.35
CA ILE A 89 4.50 -4.44 -8.99
C ILE A 89 4.98 -3.69 -7.75
N ARG A 90 4.81 -2.36 -7.69
CA ARG A 90 5.21 -1.56 -6.51
C ARG A 90 4.53 -2.04 -5.23
N GLN A 91 3.22 -2.28 -5.27
CA GLN A 91 2.44 -2.81 -4.16
C GLN A 91 2.96 -4.18 -3.72
N LEU A 92 3.25 -5.08 -4.67
CA LEU A 92 3.85 -6.37 -4.37
C LEU A 92 5.20 -6.21 -3.67
N LEU A 93 6.11 -5.38 -4.21
CA LEU A 93 7.42 -5.16 -3.60
C LEU A 93 7.31 -4.60 -2.19
N TRP A 94 6.39 -3.65 -2.00
CA TRP A 94 6.16 -3.05 -0.70
C TRP A 94 5.61 -4.07 0.30
N PHE A 95 4.63 -4.88 -0.08
CA PHE A 95 4.14 -5.99 0.73
C PHE A 95 5.25 -6.98 1.11
N LEU A 96 6.13 -7.35 0.17
CA LEU A 96 7.25 -8.25 0.47
C LEU A 96 8.24 -7.64 1.47
N MET A 97 8.49 -6.33 1.39
CA MET A 97 9.30 -5.61 2.37
C MET A 97 8.64 -5.61 3.75
N GLU A 98 7.31 -5.49 3.83
CA GLU A 98 6.58 -5.59 5.10
C GLU A 98 6.73 -6.95 5.75
N LEU A 99 6.61 -8.03 4.98
CA LEU A 99 6.85 -9.38 5.49
C LEU A 99 8.25 -9.48 6.14
N ALA A 100 9.25 -8.88 5.51
CA ALA A 100 10.61 -8.85 6.04
C ALA A 100 10.74 -7.94 7.28
N GLU A 101 10.12 -6.75 7.30
CA GLU A 101 10.10 -5.83 8.45
C GLU A 101 9.41 -6.45 9.67
N ASP A 102 8.38 -7.26 9.43
CA ASP A 102 7.67 -8.04 10.46
C ASP A 102 8.48 -9.25 10.97
N GLY A 103 9.70 -9.46 10.47
CA GLY A 103 10.58 -10.55 10.87
C GLY A 103 10.06 -11.92 10.42
N MET A 104 9.33 -11.99 9.31
CA MET A 104 8.70 -13.23 8.84
C MET A 104 9.67 -14.07 8.00
N PRO A 105 10.00 -15.31 8.41
CA PRO A 105 10.82 -16.18 7.60
C PRO A 105 10.07 -16.71 6.36
N PRO A 106 10.76 -16.88 5.21
CA PRO A 106 12.16 -16.57 4.95
C PRO A 106 12.41 -15.13 4.42
N PHE A 107 11.39 -14.27 4.43
CA PHE A 107 11.43 -12.95 3.80
C PHE A 107 12.43 -12.01 4.48
N ASP A 108 12.50 -12.05 5.81
CA ASP A 108 13.45 -11.28 6.63
C ASP A 108 14.92 -11.64 6.37
N GLU A 109 15.19 -12.86 5.92
CA GLU A 109 16.52 -13.31 5.50
C GLU A 109 16.80 -12.91 4.05
N ILE A 110 15.85 -13.13 3.14
CA ILE A 110 16.03 -12.88 1.70
C ILE A 110 16.17 -11.38 1.40
N LEU A 111 15.35 -10.55 2.05
CA LEU A 111 15.28 -9.10 1.78
C LEU A 111 16.14 -8.27 2.73
N ARG A 112 16.97 -8.91 3.57
CA ARG A 112 17.81 -8.21 4.53
C ARG A 112 18.77 -7.25 3.82
N GLY A 113 18.63 -5.95 4.11
CA GLY A 113 19.48 -4.92 3.54
C GLY A 113 19.23 -4.65 2.05
N VAL A 114 18.13 -5.15 1.50
CA VAL A 114 17.69 -4.79 0.15
C VAL A 114 17.04 -3.40 0.19
N GLU A 115 17.59 -2.48 -0.59
CA GLU A 115 16.98 -1.18 -0.82
C GLU A 115 16.22 -1.21 -2.15
N ILE A 116 14.99 -0.68 -2.16
CA ILE A 116 14.17 -0.56 -3.36
C ILE A 116 13.98 0.94 -3.66
N PRO A 117 14.93 1.58 -4.35
CA PRO A 117 15.03 3.04 -4.44
C PRO A 117 13.86 3.69 -5.19
N PHE A 118 13.16 2.94 -6.04
CA PHE A 118 12.05 3.43 -6.87
C PHE A 118 10.66 3.20 -6.26
N LEU A 119 10.56 2.61 -5.05
CA LEU A 119 9.28 2.56 -4.31
C LEU A 119 8.81 3.95 -3.91
N TYR A 120 9.74 4.89 -3.72
CA TYR A 120 9.45 6.25 -3.29
C TYR A 120 9.75 7.21 -4.43
N GLN A 121 8.84 7.34 -5.40
CA GLN A 121 8.90 8.46 -6.34
C GLN A 121 8.67 9.75 -5.54
N LYS A 122 9.76 10.47 -5.25
CA LYS A 122 9.76 11.82 -4.66
C LYS A 122 9.34 12.83 -5.71
N ASP A 123 8.12 12.73 -6.19
CA ASP A 123 7.54 13.85 -6.92
C ASP A 123 7.35 15.02 -5.95
N ALA A 124 7.58 16.24 -6.46
CA ALA A 124 7.43 17.46 -5.70
C ALA A 124 6.00 17.55 -5.14
N TRP A 125 5.89 17.80 -3.83
CA TRP A 125 4.63 17.85 -3.10
C TRP A 125 3.64 18.79 -3.79
N ASN A 126 2.49 18.26 -4.21
CA ASN A 126 1.45 19.07 -4.80
C ASN A 126 0.07 18.65 -4.30
N TRP A 127 -0.21 19.02 -3.05
CA TRP A 127 -1.55 18.95 -2.47
C TRP A 127 -2.44 20.02 -3.11
N ASP A 128 -2.88 19.77 -4.34
CA ASP A 128 -3.94 20.56 -5.00
C ASP A 128 -5.32 20.16 -4.47
N LEU A 129 -5.42 19.96 -3.15
CA LEU A 129 -6.68 19.76 -2.47
C LEU A 129 -7.44 21.09 -2.40
N PRO A 130 -8.77 21.05 -2.58
CA PRO A 130 -9.67 22.15 -2.23
C PRO A 130 -9.31 22.72 -0.86
N LYS A 131 -9.35 24.06 -0.72
CA LYS A 131 -8.87 24.75 0.50
C LYS A 131 -9.52 24.22 1.78
N ASP A 132 -10.78 23.87 1.70
CA ASP A 132 -11.60 23.32 2.77
C ASP A 132 -11.26 21.87 3.14
N LEU A 133 -10.57 21.11 2.27
CA LEU A 133 -10.04 19.77 2.54
C LEU A 133 -8.58 19.79 3.04
N ARG A 134 -7.90 20.93 3.02
CA ARG A 134 -6.48 21.03 3.41
C ARG A 134 -6.20 20.70 4.88
N TYR A 135 -7.23 20.66 5.73
CA TYR A 135 -7.08 20.22 7.12
C TYR A 135 -6.62 18.76 7.22
N ILE A 136 -6.81 17.96 6.17
CA ILE A 136 -6.47 16.54 6.12
C ILE A 136 -4.97 16.32 5.84
N ILE A 137 -4.28 17.33 5.29
CA ILE A 137 -2.86 17.20 4.90
C ILE A 137 -1.98 16.86 6.11
N GLY A 138 -2.13 17.58 7.23
CA GLY A 138 -1.37 17.31 8.45
C GLY A 138 -1.59 15.89 8.99
N PRO A 139 -2.86 15.47 9.19
CA PRO A 139 -3.20 14.09 9.50
C PRO A 139 -2.65 13.05 8.51
N ALA A 140 -2.71 13.28 7.20
CA ALA A 140 -2.22 12.33 6.21
C ALA A 140 -0.69 12.18 6.28
N LEU A 141 0.04 13.28 6.53
CA LEU A 141 1.48 13.25 6.77
C LEU A 141 1.84 12.54 8.07
N TYR A 142 1.01 12.64 9.11
CA TYR A 142 1.27 11.98 10.39
C TYR A 142 0.86 10.51 10.39
N PHE A 143 -0.42 10.23 10.17
CA PHE A 143 -0.99 8.89 10.23
C PHE A 143 -0.70 8.10 8.96
N GLY A 144 -0.95 8.68 7.79
CA GLY A 144 -0.79 7.98 6.51
C GLY A 144 0.63 7.56 6.18
N GLU A 145 1.64 8.28 6.70
CA GLU A 145 3.06 7.92 6.57
C GLU A 145 3.48 6.86 7.60
N ARG A 146 2.97 6.94 8.83
CA ARG A 146 3.39 6.07 9.94
C ARG A 146 2.65 4.74 9.97
N PHE A 147 1.43 4.73 9.45
CA PHE A 147 0.55 3.57 9.37
C PHE A 147 0.20 3.27 7.93
N PRO A 148 1.21 2.92 7.12
CA PRO A 148 1.03 2.89 5.69
C PRO A 148 0.22 1.70 5.19
N ASN A 149 0.15 0.62 5.97
CA ASN A 149 -0.61 -0.59 5.67
C ASN A 149 -1.52 -0.93 6.84
N GLU A 150 -2.53 -1.73 6.53
CA GLU A 150 -3.51 -2.27 7.48
C GLU A 150 -2.85 -2.95 8.70
N SER A 151 -1.70 -3.62 8.54
CA SER A 151 -0.99 -4.23 9.67
C SER A 151 -0.44 -3.20 10.67
N LYS A 152 0.17 -2.12 10.18
CA LYS A 152 0.64 -0.99 11.00
C LYS A 152 -0.55 -0.20 11.55
N MET A 153 -1.65 -0.10 10.82
CA MET A 153 -2.92 0.47 11.31
C MET A 153 -3.50 -0.35 12.47
N LEU A 154 -3.48 -1.68 12.40
CA LEU A 154 -3.89 -2.51 13.53
C LEU A 154 -3.01 -2.32 14.76
N HIS A 155 -1.68 -2.26 14.56
CA HIS A 155 -0.78 -1.92 15.66
C HIS A 155 -1.00 -0.53 16.23
N PHE A 156 -1.50 0.42 15.44
CA PHE A 156 -1.95 1.70 15.96
C PHE A 156 -3.09 1.50 16.96
N PHE A 157 -4.16 0.77 16.61
CA PHE A 157 -5.27 0.56 17.56
C PHE A 157 -4.86 -0.22 18.81
N GLU A 158 -3.89 -1.14 18.69
CA GLU A 158 -3.37 -1.90 19.83
C GLU A 158 -2.48 -1.09 20.79
N ARG A 159 -1.79 -0.05 20.30
CA ARG A 159 -0.67 0.58 21.04
C ARG A 159 -0.68 2.11 21.08
N SER A 160 -1.59 2.75 20.36
CA SER A 160 -1.70 4.20 20.31
C SER A 160 -2.02 4.79 21.67
N SER A 161 -1.53 6.01 21.87
CA SER A 161 -1.94 6.80 23.04
C SER A 161 -3.38 7.28 22.89
N ARG A 162 -4.06 7.51 24.02
CA ARG A 162 -5.42 8.04 24.03
C ARG A 162 -5.55 9.34 23.23
N SER A 163 -4.56 10.23 23.28
CA SER A 163 -4.56 11.48 22.53
C SER A 163 -4.46 11.27 21.01
N GLU A 164 -3.79 10.20 20.56
CA GLU A 164 -3.73 9.90 19.13
C GLU A 164 -5.04 9.30 18.63
N GLN A 165 -5.69 8.45 19.43
CA GLN A 165 -7.03 7.94 19.14
C GLN A 165 -8.04 9.09 19.08
N GLU A 166 -8.08 9.95 20.10
CA GLU A 166 -8.95 11.13 20.11
C GLU A 166 -8.71 12.06 18.92
N TRP A 167 -7.45 12.20 18.47
CA TRP A 167 -7.15 12.96 17.27
C TRP A 167 -7.69 12.29 16.01
N LEU A 168 -7.46 10.98 15.81
CA LEU A 168 -7.99 10.22 14.68
C LEU A 168 -9.53 10.29 14.62
N THR A 169 -10.21 10.04 15.75
CA THR A 169 -11.67 10.13 15.85
C THR A 169 -12.18 11.52 15.52
N SER A 170 -11.49 12.59 15.93
CA SER A 170 -11.86 13.96 15.57
C SER A 170 -11.77 14.23 14.07
N ILE A 171 -10.81 13.60 13.38
CA ILE A 171 -10.63 13.71 11.92
C ILE A 171 -11.76 12.94 11.22
N ALA A 172 -11.98 11.68 11.61
CA ALA A 172 -13.04 10.83 11.07
C ALA A 172 -14.42 11.47 11.24
N THR A 173 -14.72 11.99 12.43
CA THR A 173 -15.96 12.71 12.73
C THR A 173 -16.14 13.90 11.80
N ARG A 174 -15.11 14.75 11.65
CA ARG A 174 -15.18 15.92 10.77
C ARG A 174 -15.40 15.54 9.30
N ILE A 175 -14.75 14.48 8.82
CA ILE A 175 -14.94 13.97 7.45
C ILE A 175 -16.40 13.53 7.25
N GLY A 176 -16.96 12.80 8.23
CA GLY A 176 -18.35 12.34 8.22
C GLY A 176 -19.36 13.49 8.24
N GLU A 177 -19.19 14.45 9.17
CA GLU A 177 -20.08 15.61 9.33
C GLU A 177 -20.11 16.52 8.10
N ASN A 178 -18.95 16.71 7.45
CA ASN A 178 -18.86 17.54 6.26
C ASN A 178 -19.22 16.81 4.96
N HIS A 179 -19.46 15.50 5.02
CA HIS A 179 -19.60 14.64 3.83
C HIS A 179 -18.40 14.78 2.87
N ASP A 180 -17.19 14.86 3.41
CA ASP A 180 -15.98 15.10 2.63
C ASP A 180 -15.49 13.82 1.91
N TRP A 181 -15.92 12.63 2.34
CA TRP A 181 -15.49 11.34 1.77
C TRP A 181 -15.63 11.24 0.24
N PRO A 182 -16.78 11.54 -0.39
CA PRO A 182 -16.91 11.45 -1.84
C PRO A 182 -15.98 12.42 -2.57
N ARG A 183 -15.69 13.59 -1.97
CA ARG A 183 -14.83 14.61 -2.57
C ARG A 183 -13.36 14.21 -2.50
N ILE A 184 -12.96 13.59 -1.39
CA ILE A 184 -11.63 13.02 -1.22
C ILE A 184 -11.44 11.85 -2.19
N SER A 185 -12.40 10.94 -2.26
CA SER A 185 -12.38 9.80 -3.19
C SER A 185 -12.31 10.26 -4.66
N GLN A 186 -13.10 11.27 -5.02
CA GLN A 186 -13.04 11.88 -6.36
C GLN A 186 -11.69 12.56 -6.62
N TRP A 187 -11.12 13.26 -5.64
CA TRP A 187 -9.80 13.86 -5.78
C TRP A 187 -8.70 12.80 -5.96
N LEU A 188 -8.77 11.70 -5.19
CA LEU A 188 -7.87 10.56 -5.33
C LEU A 188 -7.95 9.97 -6.73
N SER A 189 -9.16 9.77 -7.28
CA SER A 189 -9.36 9.21 -8.62
C SER A 189 -8.98 10.16 -9.76
N ASP A 190 -9.25 11.46 -9.61
CA ASP A 190 -8.95 12.51 -10.60
C ASP A 190 -7.48 12.93 -10.58
N SER A 191 -6.77 12.64 -9.48
CA SER A 191 -5.35 12.93 -9.40
C SER A 191 -4.65 12.19 -10.54
N LYS A 192 -4.16 12.96 -11.54
CA LYS A 192 -3.37 12.42 -12.66
C LYS A 192 -2.09 11.71 -12.20
N SER A 193 -1.81 11.83 -10.91
CA SER A 193 -0.72 11.24 -10.16
C SER A 193 -1.27 10.35 -9.04
N LEU A 194 -2.06 9.32 -9.40
CA LEU A 194 -2.42 8.18 -8.53
C LEU A 194 -1.22 7.52 -7.81
N HIS A 195 0.00 7.99 -8.10
CA HIS A 195 1.28 7.40 -7.77
C HIS A 195 2.18 8.35 -6.95
N THR A 196 1.67 9.50 -6.50
CA THR A 196 2.42 10.33 -5.54
C THR A 196 2.26 9.74 -4.14
N LEU A 197 3.33 9.85 -3.35
CA LEU A 197 3.33 9.51 -1.93
C LEU A 197 2.17 10.19 -1.16
N ASP A 198 1.68 11.32 -1.65
CA ASP A 198 0.57 12.08 -1.07
C ASP A 198 -0.80 11.39 -1.25
N VAL A 199 -1.09 10.86 -2.44
CA VAL A 199 -2.30 10.07 -2.70
C VAL A 199 -2.34 8.85 -1.79
N TRP A 200 -1.19 8.19 -1.66
CA TRP A 200 -1.06 7.01 -0.83
C TRP A 200 -1.20 7.31 0.66
N ARG A 201 -0.52 8.35 1.19
CA ARG A 201 -0.70 8.81 2.57
C ARG A 201 -2.14 9.19 2.87
N LEU A 202 -2.80 9.87 1.93
CA LEU A 202 -4.20 10.24 2.09
C LEU A 202 -5.07 8.98 2.13
N GLY A 203 -4.89 8.04 1.20
CA GLY A 203 -5.56 6.74 1.20
C GLY A 203 -5.41 6.00 2.53
N ASN A 204 -4.17 5.90 3.04
CA ASN A 204 -3.90 5.24 4.31
C ASN A 204 -4.59 5.92 5.51
N LEU A 205 -4.64 7.25 5.54
CA LEU A 205 -5.42 7.95 6.55
C LEU A 205 -6.91 7.63 6.42
N MET A 206 -7.43 7.57 5.20
CA MET A 206 -8.83 7.26 4.96
C MET A 206 -9.17 5.85 5.45
N ASP A 207 -8.34 4.86 5.14
CA ASP A 207 -8.49 3.49 5.62
C ASP A 207 -8.44 3.44 7.16
N LEU A 208 -7.51 4.17 7.78
CA LEU A 208 -7.39 4.24 9.24
C LEU A 208 -8.63 4.89 9.89
N CYS A 209 -9.20 5.94 9.28
CA CYS A 209 -10.45 6.55 9.74
C CYS A 209 -11.65 5.61 9.59
N ASP A 210 -11.71 4.82 8.52
CA ASP A 210 -12.76 3.82 8.32
C ASP A 210 -12.67 2.72 9.39
N MET A 211 -11.47 2.27 9.74
CA MET A 211 -11.26 1.28 10.80
C MET A 211 -11.70 1.78 12.18
N ASP A 212 -11.48 3.06 12.50
CA ASP A 212 -11.94 3.69 13.77
C ASP A 212 -13.47 3.69 13.90
N CYS A 213 -14.21 3.63 12.78
CA CYS A 213 -15.68 3.64 12.80
C CYS A 213 -16.31 2.27 13.13
N PHE A 214 -15.51 1.19 13.21
CA PHE A 214 -15.98 -0.17 13.48
C PHE A 214 -15.70 -0.67 14.91
N ASP A 215 -15.07 0.13 15.76
CA ASP A 215 -14.90 -0.11 17.21
C ASP A 215 -15.95 0.66 18.05
#